data_AF-A0A317SG84-F1
#
_entry.id   AF-A0A317SG84-F1
#
_cell.length_a   1.000
_cell.length_b   1.000
_cell.length_c   1.000
_cell.angle_alpha   90.00
_cell.angle_beta   90.00
_cell.angle_gamma   90.00
#
_symmetry.space_group_name_H-M   'P 1'
#
loop_
_entity.id
_entity.type
_entity.pdbx_description
1 polymer ?
#
loop_
_entity_poly.entity_id
_entity_poly.type
_entity_poly.pdbx_seq_one_letter_code
_entity_poly.pdbx_strand_id
1 'polypeptide(L)'
;MSEATALRTAGGATSADAAAPIHSRQHSKAPPAYNHSENKQSFDYIIRSGIAGGIAGSAAKTLIAPLDRVKILFQASSPAFTKYTGTPFGVLRAISTIQKSSGYAGLFRGHSATLLRIFPYVAVKFIAYEQFRAQLIKSPEQETVLRRLAAGAAAGTASVFATYPLEVIRVRLAFETRVEEKSSLRAIVKKLWREGAGGIGGFYRGFGPTVLGMLPYAGMSFLTHDIAGDWLRRRGYVSLPKKDAKQRSEKKQLKAWAELCAGGFAGMISQTASYPFEIIRRRMQVGGAVGDGRVVGMRETAMDIWRGGGVRGFFVGLSIGYVKVVPMVATSFFVYERSKTFLGIS
;
A
#
# COMPACT_ATOMS: atom_id res chain seq x y z
N MET A 1 6.71 64.22 -45.40
CA MET A 1 5.34 63.68 -45.24
C MET A 1 5.26 63.08 -43.85
N SER A 2 4.50 63.79 -42.99
CA SER A 2 4.10 63.60 -41.57
C SER A 2 5.12 63.02 -40.58
N GLU A 3 5.78 63.84 -39.75
CA GLU A 3 5.32 64.45 -38.46
C GLU A 3 5.49 63.48 -37.27
N ALA A 4 6.04 63.83 -36.10
CA ALA A 4 6.31 65.13 -35.50
C ALA A 4 7.42 65.06 -34.42
N THR A 5 7.95 66.25 -34.16
CA THR A 5 9.01 66.65 -33.25
C THR A 5 8.41 67.31 -31.99
N ALA A 6 9.21 67.40 -30.92
CA ALA A 6 9.16 68.39 -29.83
C ALA A 6 8.27 68.16 -28.57
N LEU A 7 8.98 67.96 -27.46
CA LEU A 7 8.94 68.74 -26.20
C LEU A 7 8.04 70.00 -26.16
N ARG A 8 7.17 70.13 -25.13
CA ARG A 8 7.23 71.18 -24.07
C ARG A 8 5.95 71.25 -23.20
N THR A 9 6.17 71.30 -21.88
CA THR A 9 5.53 72.14 -20.82
C THR A 9 3.99 72.20 -20.70
N ALA A 10 3.41 71.79 -19.56
CA ALA A 10 3.01 72.66 -18.41
C ALA A 10 2.02 73.78 -18.82
N GLY A 11 0.88 74.04 -18.19
CA GLY A 11 0.18 73.60 -16.98
C GLY A 11 -1.02 74.54 -16.77
N GLY A 12 -1.97 74.21 -15.87
CA GLY A 12 -3.08 75.09 -15.44
C GLY A 12 -4.41 74.34 -15.35
N ALA A 13 -4.83 73.89 -14.15
CA ALA A 13 -5.77 74.54 -13.23
C ALA A 13 -7.24 74.38 -13.70
N THR A 14 -8.20 73.83 -12.94
CA THR A 14 -8.63 74.19 -11.57
C THR A 14 -9.54 73.12 -10.91
N SER A 15 -9.55 73.09 -9.57
CA SER A 15 -10.65 72.75 -8.60
C SER A 15 -11.28 71.34 -8.65
N ALA A 16 -11.56 70.60 -7.58
CA ALA A 16 -11.64 70.87 -6.14
C ALA A 16 -11.56 69.55 -5.34
N ASP A 17 -11.15 69.67 -4.07
CA ASP A 17 -11.51 68.87 -2.89
C ASP A 17 -11.53 67.32 -2.94
N ALA A 18 -10.57 66.70 -2.24
CA ALA A 18 -10.76 66.20 -0.86
C ALA A 18 -9.77 65.06 -0.51
N ALA A 19 -8.87 65.36 0.44
CA ALA A 19 -8.22 64.52 1.48
C ALA A 19 -7.84 63.05 1.20
N ALA A 20 -6.67 62.50 1.57
CA ALA A 20 -5.37 62.94 2.07
C ALA A 20 -4.51 61.64 2.19
N PRO A 21 -3.19 61.63 1.88
CA PRO A 21 -2.31 60.53 2.30
C PRO A 21 -1.25 61.00 3.29
N ILE A 22 -1.05 60.21 4.35
CA ILE A 22 -0.03 60.37 5.37
C ILE A 22 1.15 59.42 5.08
N HIS A 23 2.33 60.02 4.92
CA HIS A 23 3.69 59.57 5.24
C HIS A 23 4.38 58.36 4.56
N SER A 24 5.35 58.72 3.70
CA SER A 24 6.79 58.34 3.68
C SER A 24 7.26 56.87 3.68
N ARG A 25 7.92 56.52 2.55
CA ARG A 25 9.11 55.65 2.35
C ARG A 25 9.58 54.76 3.51
N GLN A 26 9.50 53.44 3.28
CA GLN A 26 10.54 52.49 3.69
C GLN A 26 10.85 51.51 2.56
N HIS A 27 12.14 51.25 2.35
CA HIS A 27 12.67 50.23 1.44
C HIS A 27 12.12 48.84 1.81
N SER A 28 11.21 48.30 1.00
CA SER A 28 10.82 46.89 1.11
C SER A 28 11.88 46.03 0.43
N LYS A 29 12.75 45.40 1.25
CA LYS A 29 13.57 44.27 0.81
C LYS A 29 12.61 43.17 0.36
N ALA A 30 12.69 42.76 -0.91
CA ALA A 30 12.01 41.57 -1.39
C ALA A 30 12.34 40.40 -0.45
N PRO A 31 11.36 39.58 -0.04
CA PRO A 31 11.63 38.42 0.79
C PRO A 31 12.63 37.51 0.05
N PRO A 32 13.63 36.94 0.74
CA PRO A 32 14.57 36.03 0.10
C PRO A 32 13.77 34.88 -0.52
N ALA A 33 13.96 34.68 -1.84
CA ALA A 33 13.45 33.51 -2.53
C ALA A 33 14.03 32.27 -1.83
N TYR A 34 13.17 31.56 -1.10
CA TYR A 34 13.55 30.40 -0.30
C TYR A 34 13.79 29.21 -1.23
N ASN A 35 14.95 29.19 -1.89
CA ASN A 35 15.42 28.04 -2.65
C ASN A 35 16.03 27.02 -1.67
N HIS A 36 15.20 26.28 -0.96
CA HIS A 36 15.67 25.04 -0.34
C HIS A 36 15.63 23.95 -1.40
N SER A 37 16.73 23.76 -2.14
CA SER A 37 16.98 22.48 -2.79
C SER A 37 17.27 21.46 -1.68
N GLU A 38 16.21 20.86 -1.13
CA GLU A 38 16.36 19.89 -0.05
C GLU A 38 17.30 18.77 -0.49
N ASN A 39 18.33 18.52 0.33
CA ASN A 39 19.23 17.40 0.09
C ASN A 39 18.47 16.11 0.40
N LYS A 40 17.95 15.48 -0.65
CA LYS A 40 17.18 14.22 -0.61
C LYS A 40 17.98 13.02 -0.08
N GLN A 41 19.29 13.17 0.09
CA GLN A 41 20.17 12.17 0.69
C GLN A 41 20.49 12.45 2.17
N SER A 42 20.00 13.56 2.73
CA SER A 42 20.15 13.82 4.16
C SER A 42 19.37 12.78 4.97
N PHE A 43 19.97 12.35 6.08
CA PHE A 43 19.34 11.40 7.00
C PHE A 43 18.00 11.92 7.54
N ASP A 44 17.91 13.23 7.79
CA ASP A 44 16.69 13.92 8.20
C ASP A 44 15.57 13.80 7.14
N TYR A 45 15.88 14.07 5.86
CA TYR A 45 14.92 13.90 4.77
C TYR A 45 14.42 12.45 4.66
N ILE A 46 15.31 11.47 4.80
CA ILE A 46 14.96 10.04 4.74
C ILE A 46 14.01 9.67 5.88
N ILE A 47 14.31 10.10 7.11
CA ILE A 47 13.46 9.83 8.28
C ILE A 47 12.08 10.49 8.10
N ARG A 48 12.05 11.78 7.74
CA ARG A 48 10.78 12.52 7.56
C ARG A 48 9.95 11.92 6.43
N SER A 49 10.58 11.54 5.33
CA SER A 49 9.91 10.85 4.21
C SER A 49 9.36 9.48 4.65
N GLY A 50 10.11 8.76 5.48
CA GLY A 50 9.69 7.50 6.09
C GLY A 50 8.48 7.67 7.00
N ILE A 51 8.47 8.70 7.84
CA ILE A 51 7.34 9.06 8.71
C ILE A 51 6.12 9.44 7.87
N ALA A 52 6.28 10.32 6.88
CA ALA A 52 5.22 10.70 5.95
C ALA A 52 4.61 9.46 5.26
N GLY A 53 5.45 8.55 4.78
CA GLY A 53 5.03 7.28 4.18
C GLY A 53 4.28 6.38 5.17
N GLY A 54 4.75 6.30 6.42
CA GLY A 54 4.09 5.54 7.50
C GLY A 54 2.71 6.08 7.86
N ILE A 55 2.57 7.41 7.97
CA ILE A 55 1.28 8.10 8.22
C ILE A 55 0.32 7.86 7.05
N ALA A 56 0.80 8.08 5.81
CA ALA A 56 0.02 7.84 4.60
C ALA A 56 -0.48 6.39 4.49
N GLY A 57 0.41 5.43 4.71
CA GLY A 57 0.05 4.01 4.74
C GLY A 57 -0.97 3.68 5.82
N SER A 58 -0.83 4.26 7.01
CA SER A 58 -1.76 4.06 8.14
C SER A 58 -3.14 4.62 7.86
N ALA A 59 -3.23 5.83 7.30
CA ALA A 59 -4.49 6.44 6.90
C ALA A 59 -5.20 5.63 5.81
N ALA A 60 -4.46 5.23 4.76
CA ALA A 60 -4.98 4.39 3.69
C ALA A 60 -5.51 3.04 4.21
N LYS A 61 -4.76 2.36 5.10
CA LYS A 61 -5.20 1.10 5.71
C LYS A 61 -6.41 1.27 6.61
N THR A 62 -6.53 2.41 7.30
CA THR A 62 -7.68 2.71 8.15
C THR A 62 -8.94 2.90 7.32
N LEU A 63 -8.86 3.62 6.20
CA LEU A 63 -9.99 3.80 5.29
C LEU A 63 -10.56 2.45 4.80
N ILE A 64 -9.69 1.52 4.40
CA ILE A 64 -10.12 0.23 3.85
C ILE A 64 -10.30 -0.87 4.91
N ALA A 65 -10.09 -0.58 6.19
CA ALA A 65 -10.13 -1.59 7.26
C ALA A 65 -11.45 -2.39 7.30
N PRO A 66 -12.64 -1.79 7.10
CA PRO A 66 -13.90 -2.55 7.03
C PRO A 66 -13.92 -3.59 5.91
N LEU A 67 -13.43 -3.23 4.72
CA LEU A 67 -13.34 -4.13 3.57
C LEU A 67 -12.28 -5.22 3.81
N ASP A 68 -11.15 -4.87 4.43
CA ASP A 68 -10.12 -5.83 4.81
C ASP A 68 -10.65 -6.88 5.79
N ARG A 69 -11.47 -6.48 6.78
CA ARG A 69 -12.08 -7.43 7.72
C ARG A 69 -13.04 -8.38 7.02
N VAL A 70 -13.96 -7.86 6.20
CA VAL A 70 -14.91 -8.71 5.45
C VAL A 70 -14.17 -9.65 4.50
N LYS A 71 -13.13 -9.16 3.80
CA LYS A 71 -12.29 -9.99 2.95
C LYS A 71 -11.67 -11.15 3.74
N ILE A 72 -11.09 -10.90 4.92
CA ILE A 72 -10.53 -11.96 5.77
C ILE A 72 -11.60 -12.99 6.14
N LEU A 73 -12.79 -12.55 6.58
CA LEU A 73 -13.89 -13.45 6.95
C LEU A 73 -14.34 -14.35 5.79
N PHE A 74 -14.42 -13.79 4.59
CA PHE A 74 -14.81 -14.51 3.38
C PHE A 74 -13.72 -15.52 2.95
N GLN A 75 -12.46 -15.09 2.89
CA GLN A 75 -11.33 -15.93 2.48
C GLN A 75 -11.06 -17.08 3.45
N ALA A 76 -11.19 -16.81 4.75
CA ALA A 76 -11.03 -17.79 5.81
C ALA A 76 -12.26 -18.71 5.98
N SER A 77 -13.31 -18.54 5.16
CA SER A 77 -14.54 -19.33 5.21
C SER A 77 -15.21 -19.33 6.60
N SER A 78 -15.32 -18.15 7.22
CA SER A 78 -15.95 -17.99 8.53
C SER A 78 -17.40 -18.54 8.51
N PRO A 79 -17.76 -19.51 9.37
CA PRO A 79 -19.09 -20.13 9.34
C PRO A 79 -20.25 -19.13 9.42
N ALA A 80 -20.07 -18.04 10.17
CA ALA A 80 -21.09 -17.00 10.31
C ALA A 80 -21.28 -16.14 9.04
N PHE A 81 -20.29 -16.13 8.14
CA PHE A 81 -20.24 -15.23 6.98
C PHE A 81 -20.25 -15.94 5.63
N THR A 82 -20.11 -17.27 5.57
CA THR A 82 -20.20 -18.06 4.33
C THR A 82 -21.53 -17.84 3.58
N LYS A 83 -22.62 -17.56 4.29
CA LYS A 83 -23.92 -17.23 3.66
C LYS A 83 -23.94 -15.94 2.83
N TYR A 84 -22.95 -15.06 3.00
CA TYR A 84 -22.83 -13.81 2.24
C TYR A 84 -21.80 -13.90 1.10
N THR A 85 -20.98 -14.95 1.06
CA THR A 85 -19.98 -15.10 0.00
C THR A 85 -20.64 -15.43 -1.33
N GLY A 86 -20.28 -14.70 -2.39
CA GLY A 86 -20.82 -14.93 -3.74
C GLY A 86 -22.22 -14.39 -3.99
N THR A 87 -22.90 -13.82 -2.98
CA THR A 87 -24.24 -13.25 -3.14
C THR A 87 -24.18 -11.78 -3.58
N PRO A 88 -25.18 -11.30 -4.35
CA PRO A 88 -25.34 -9.87 -4.61
C PRO A 88 -25.36 -9.07 -3.30
N PHE A 89 -24.62 -7.97 -3.25
CA PHE A 89 -24.48 -7.12 -2.05
C PHE A 89 -23.98 -7.84 -0.78
N GLY A 90 -23.38 -9.04 -0.91
CA GLY A 90 -22.91 -9.84 0.22
C GLY A 90 -21.93 -9.10 1.13
N VAL A 91 -21.06 -8.28 0.55
CA VAL A 91 -20.12 -7.42 1.30
C VAL A 91 -20.87 -6.42 2.18
N LEU A 92 -21.86 -5.71 1.63
CA LEU A 92 -22.64 -4.71 2.38
C LEU A 92 -23.47 -5.38 3.48
N ARG A 93 -24.07 -6.54 3.20
CA ARG A 93 -24.80 -7.33 4.20
C ARG A 93 -23.88 -7.83 5.32
N ALA A 94 -22.67 -8.26 5.00
CA ALA A 94 -21.67 -8.64 6.00
C ALA A 94 -21.25 -7.44 6.87
N ILE A 95 -20.99 -6.26 6.28
CA ILE A 95 -20.71 -5.03 7.01
C ILE A 95 -21.87 -4.68 7.96
N SER A 96 -23.10 -4.67 7.44
CA SER A 96 -24.30 -4.38 8.24
C SER A 96 -24.47 -5.37 9.40
N THR A 97 -24.21 -6.66 9.15
CA THR A 97 -24.28 -7.70 10.20
C THR A 97 -23.24 -7.49 11.28
N ILE A 98 -22.01 -7.11 10.91
CA ILE A 98 -20.96 -6.77 11.87
C ILE A 98 -21.35 -5.55 12.70
N GLN A 99 -21.87 -4.49 12.06
CA GLN A 99 -22.30 -3.27 12.74
C GLN A 99 -23.41 -3.55 13.74
N LYS A 100 -24.43 -4.34 13.36
CA LYS A 100 -25.54 -4.70 14.25
C LYS A 100 -25.10 -5.56 15.44
N SER A 101 -24.09 -6.42 15.27
CA SER A 101 -23.65 -7.35 16.32
C SER A 101 -22.54 -6.81 17.23
N SER A 102 -21.62 -5.99 16.71
CA SER A 102 -20.41 -5.54 17.42
C SER A 102 -20.18 -4.03 17.34
N GLY A 103 -21.12 -3.27 16.77
CA GLY A 103 -20.96 -1.84 16.50
C GLY A 103 -19.92 -1.54 15.42
N TYR A 104 -19.67 -0.24 15.19
CA TYR A 104 -18.70 0.23 14.20
C TYR A 104 -17.26 -0.18 14.53
N ALA A 105 -16.89 -0.18 15.81
CA ALA A 105 -15.58 -0.64 16.27
C ALA A 105 -15.29 -2.10 15.87
N GLY A 106 -16.35 -2.92 15.76
CA GLY A 106 -16.25 -4.27 15.23
C GLY A 106 -15.53 -4.30 13.88
N LEU A 107 -15.87 -3.43 12.92
CA LEU A 107 -15.29 -3.45 11.58
C LEU A 107 -13.75 -3.31 11.56
N PHE A 108 -13.16 -2.80 12.63
CA PHE A 108 -11.72 -2.56 12.79
C PHE A 108 -11.02 -3.63 13.64
N ARG A 109 -11.67 -4.76 13.98
CA ARG A 109 -11.03 -5.83 14.76
C ARG A 109 -9.81 -6.38 14.02
N GLY A 110 -8.67 -6.38 14.70
CA GLY A 110 -7.36 -6.75 14.13
C GLY A 110 -6.63 -5.59 13.43
N HIS A 111 -7.24 -4.42 13.25
CA HIS A 111 -6.62 -3.29 12.55
C HIS A 111 -5.40 -2.72 13.29
N SER A 112 -5.39 -2.73 14.62
CA SER A 112 -4.23 -2.31 15.40
C SER A 112 -2.96 -3.09 15.06
N ALA A 113 -3.08 -4.41 14.84
CA ALA A 113 -1.96 -5.25 14.40
C ALA A 113 -1.52 -4.91 12.96
N THR A 114 -2.44 -4.46 12.09
CA THR A 114 -2.10 -3.92 10.76
C THR A 114 -1.23 -2.67 10.89
N LEU A 115 -1.62 -1.72 11.74
CA LEU A 115 -0.91 -0.46 11.92
C LEU A 115 0.47 -0.68 12.57
N LEU A 116 0.51 -1.48 13.63
CA LEU A 116 1.75 -1.85 14.32
C LEU A 116 2.77 -2.48 13.38
N ARG A 117 2.31 -3.25 12.38
CA ARG A 117 3.17 -3.91 11.40
C ARG A 117 3.86 -2.95 10.42
N ILE A 118 3.31 -1.76 10.16
CA ILE A 118 3.81 -0.88 9.09
C ILE A 118 5.27 -0.50 9.30
N PHE A 119 5.60 0.07 10.47
CA PHE A 119 6.95 0.57 10.73
C PHE A 119 8.01 -0.54 10.81
N PRO A 120 7.81 -1.64 11.57
CA PRO A 120 8.78 -2.75 11.61
C PRO A 120 9.01 -3.38 10.24
N TYR A 121 7.95 -3.51 9.43
CA TYR A 121 8.07 -4.05 8.09
C TYR A 121 9.00 -3.20 7.21
N VAL A 122 8.78 -1.89 7.22
CA VAL A 122 9.59 -0.95 6.45
C VAL A 122 11.04 -0.91 6.97
N ALA A 123 11.23 -0.83 8.28
CA ALA A 123 12.56 -0.78 8.90
C ALA A 123 13.39 -2.03 8.56
N VAL A 124 12.84 -3.23 8.77
CA VAL A 124 13.52 -4.49 8.44
C VAL A 124 13.80 -4.57 6.95
N LYS A 125 12.87 -4.14 6.08
CA LYS A 125 13.06 -4.18 4.63
C LYS A 125 14.23 -3.30 4.20
N PHE A 126 14.36 -2.09 4.73
CA PHE A 126 15.48 -1.19 4.39
C PHE A 126 16.81 -1.75 4.87
N ILE A 127 16.90 -2.15 6.15
CA ILE A 127 18.13 -2.72 6.70
C ILE A 127 18.53 -3.98 5.93
N ALA A 128 17.60 -4.90 5.70
CA ALA A 128 17.86 -6.13 4.97
C ALA A 128 18.27 -5.85 3.52
N TYR A 129 17.68 -4.85 2.86
CA TYR A 129 18.06 -4.47 1.50
C TYR A 129 19.52 -4.02 1.45
N GLU A 130 19.96 -3.14 2.36
CA GLU A 130 21.35 -2.71 2.43
C GLU A 130 22.30 -3.89 2.65
N GLN A 131 21.97 -4.80 3.57
CA GLN A 131 22.81 -5.97 3.85
C GLN A 131 22.89 -6.93 2.65
N PHE A 132 21.75 -7.32 2.07
CA PHE A 132 21.75 -8.21 0.90
C PHE A 132 22.37 -7.55 -0.33
N ARG A 133 22.16 -6.24 -0.52
CA ARG A 133 22.80 -5.48 -1.59
C ARG A 133 24.31 -5.46 -1.43
N ALA A 134 24.83 -5.17 -0.24
CA ALA A 134 26.26 -5.17 0.03
C ALA A 134 26.91 -6.55 -0.19
N GLN A 135 26.19 -7.64 0.11
CA GLN A 135 26.66 -9.00 -0.15
C GLN A 135 26.65 -9.38 -1.64
N LEU A 136 25.63 -8.96 -2.38
CA LEU A 136 25.42 -9.33 -3.79
C LEU A 136 26.10 -8.37 -4.79
N ILE A 137 26.38 -7.13 -4.40
CA ILE A 137 26.93 -6.05 -5.22
C ILE A 137 28.12 -5.46 -4.47
N LYS A 138 29.28 -6.09 -4.62
CA LYS A 138 30.52 -5.68 -3.92
C LYS A 138 31.23 -4.52 -4.60
N SER A 139 30.99 -4.32 -5.89
CA SER A 139 31.55 -3.23 -6.68
C SER A 139 30.50 -2.65 -7.66
N PRO A 140 30.64 -1.40 -8.11
CA PRO A 140 29.69 -0.78 -9.05
C PRO A 140 29.52 -1.55 -10.36
N GLU A 141 30.57 -2.22 -10.84
CA GLU A 141 30.57 -3.01 -12.09
C GLU A 141 29.70 -4.27 -11.96
N GLN A 142 29.48 -4.74 -10.73
CA GLN A 142 28.63 -5.87 -10.43
C GLN A 142 27.14 -5.51 -10.34
N GLU A 143 26.78 -4.24 -10.49
CA GLU A 143 25.42 -3.79 -10.30
C GLU A 143 24.52 -4.13 -11.50
N THR A 144 23.94 -5.34 -11.48
CA THR A 144 22.98 -5.79 -12.49
C THR A 144 21.54 -5.70 -12.00
N VAL A 145 20.59 -5.63 -12.94
CA VAL A 145 19.14 -5.66 -12.65
C VAL A 145 18.79 -6.91 -11.85
N LEU A 146 19.36 -8.06 -12.21
CA LEU A 146 19.10 -9.33 -11.54
C LEU A 146 19.58 -9.33 -10.08
N ARG A 147 20.78 -8.79 -9.81
CA ARG A 147 21.32 -8.71 -8.43
C ARG A 147 20.52 -7.74 -7.56
N ARG A 148 20.11 -6.59 -8.12
CA ARG A 148 19.20 -5.66 -7.43
C ARG A 148 17.84 -6.28 -7.12
N LEU A 149 17.29 -7.04 -8.07
CA LEU A 149 16.03 -7.76 -7.90
C LEU A 149 16.18 -8.85 -6.83
N ALA A 150 17.27 -9.62 -6.85
CA ALA A 150 17.55 -10.63 -5.83
C ALA A 150 17.69 -10.03 -4.43
N ALA A 151 18.45 -8.93 -4.27
CA ALA A 151 18.57 -8.22 -3.00
C ALA A 151 17.19 -7.70 -2.52
N GLY A 152 16.41 -7.12 -3.43
CA GLY A 152 15.05 -6.64 -3.15
C GLY A 152 14.09 -7.77 -2.73
N ALA A 153 14.13 -8.92 -3.40
CA ALA A 153 13.31 -10.08 -3.09
C ALA A 153 13.71 -10.72 -1.75
N ALA A 154 15.00 -10.84 -1.46
CA ALA A 154 15.51 -11.34 -0.19
C ALA A 154 15.10 -10.41 0.97
N ALA A 155 15.27 -9.10 0.81
CA ALA A 155 14.85 -8.10 1.80
C ALA A 155 13.32 -8.08 2.02
N GLY A 156 12.55 -8.23 0.94
CA GLY A 156 11.09 -8.38 1.02
C GLY A 156 10.68 -9.63 1.80
N THR A 157 11.34 -10.76 1.55
CA THR A 157 11.05 -12.02 2.24
C THR A 157 11.45 -11.93 3.73
N ALA A 158 12.62 -11.37 4.03
CA ALA A 158 13.09 -11.16 5.40
C ALA A 158 12.15 -10.26 6.21
N SER A 159 11.67 -9.15 5.61
CA SER A 159 10.71 -8.27 6.28
C SER A 159 9.34 -8.92 6.48
N VAL A 160 8.88 -9.76 5.53
CA VAL A 160 7.66 -10.56 5.72
C VAL A 160 7.84 -11.60 6.83
N PHE A 161 8.98 -12.28 6.90
CA PHE A 161 9.29 -13.25 7.95
C PHE A 161 9.32 -12.60 9.34
N ALA A 162 10.07 -11.49 9.49
CA ALA A 162 10.20 -10.79 10.77
C ALA A 162 8.86 -10.25 11.29
N THR A 163 7.96 -9.83 10.37
CA THR A 163 6.66 -9.26 10.73
C THR A 163 5.50 -10.23 10.61
N TYR A 164 5.77 -11.52 10.33
CA TYR A 164 4.74 -12.53 10.14
C TYR A 164 3.87 -12.79 11.38
N PRO A 165 4.40 -12.80 12.62
CA PRO A 165 3.58 -12.96 13.82
C PRO A 165 2.43 -11.94 13.92
N LEU A 166 2.69 -10.67 13.56
CA LEU A 166 1.67 -9.62 13.56
C LEU A 166 0.57 -9.88 12.52
N GLU A 167 0.91 -10.51 11.40
CA GLU A 167 -0.07 -10.92 10.39
C GLU A 167 -1.02 -12.01 10.89
N VAL A 168 -0.48 -13.04 11.54
CA VAL A 168 -1.30 -14.14 12.06
C VAL A 168 -2.21 -13.63 13.16
N ILE A 169 -1.68 -12.80 14.06
CA ILE A 169 -2.46 -12.12 15.11
C ILE A 169 -3.58 -11.27 14.50
N ARG A 170 -3.27 -10.45 13.48
CA ARG A 170 -4.26 -9.63 12.77
C ARG A 170 -5.41 -10.50 12.25
N VAL A 171 -5.10 -11.62 11.60
CA VAL A 171 -6.07 -12.48 10.94
C VAL A 171 -6.94 -13.20 11.96
N ARG A 172 -6.34 -13.70 13.05
CA ARG A 172 -7.08 -14.29 14.17
C ARG A 172 -8.04 -13.30 14.81
N LEU A 173 -7.57 -12.08 15.10
CA LEU A 173 -8.42 -11.01 15.64
C LEU A 173 -9.57 -10.67 14.69
N ALA A 174 -9.29 -10.52 13.40
CA ALA A 174 -10.32 -10.18 12.41
C ALA A 174 -11.37 -11.28 12.24
N PHE A 175 -10.95 -12.55 12.33
CA PHE A 175 -11.78 -13.74 12.18
C PHE A 175 -12.72 -13.98 13.37
N GLU A 176 -12.34 -13.59 14.58
CA GLU A 176 -13.22 -13.70 15.75
C GLU A 176 -14.44 -12.77 15.61
N THR A 177 -15.62 -13.39 15.54
CA THR A 177 -16.91 -12.70 15.33
C THR A 177 -17.85 -12.80 16.51
N ARG A 178 -17.60 -13.70 17.46
CA ARG A 178 -18.45 -13.86 18.67
C ARG A 178 -18.06 -12.81 19.72
N VAL A 179 -19.07 -12.17 20.28
CA VAL A 179 -18.93 -11.09 21.28
C VAL A 179 -18.63 -11.65 22.67
N GLU A 180 -19.06 -12.88 22.96
CA GLU A 180 -18.89 -13.56 24.26
C GLU A 180 -17.43 -13.94 24.53
N GLU A 181 -16.64 -14.21 23.49
CA GLU A 181 -15.18 -14.31 23.59
C GLU A 181 -14.54 -13.03 23.03
N LYS A 182 -14.54 -11.96 23.83
CA LYS A 182 -13.56 -10.88 23.63
C LYS A 182 -12.17 -11.43 23.97
N SER A 183 -11.62 -12.30 23.11
CA SER A 183 -10.24 -12.73 23.25
C SER A 183 -9.38 -11.48 23.18
N SER A 184 -8.80 -11.10 24.32
CA SER A 184 -7.78 -10.06 24.35
C SER A 184 -6.62 -10.49 23.45
N LEU A 185 -5.82 -9.52 23.01
CA LEU A 185 -4.57 -9.80 22.28
C LEU A 185 -3.74 -10.89 22.97
N ARG A 186 -3.69 -10.85 24.31
CA ARG A 186 -3.03 -11.85 25.16
C ARG A 186 -3.62 -13.25 24.99
N ALA A 187 -4.93 -13.37 24.91
CA ALA A 187 -5.60 -14.65 24.70
C ALA A 187 -5.26 -15.26 23.34
N ILE A 188 -5.20 -14.45 22.28
CA ILE A 188 -4.80 -14.92 20.94
C ILE A 188 -3.33 -15.34 20.92
N VAL A 189 -2.44 -14.55 21.51
CA VAL A 189 -1.02 -14.91 21.65
C VAL A 189 -0.87 -16.24 22.40
N LYS A 190 -1.61 -16.43 23.50
CA LYS A 190 -1.61 -17.68 24.27
C LYS A 190 -2.17 -18.87 23.47
N LYS A 191 -3.26 -18.67 22.70
CA LYS A 191 -3.83 -19.68 21.79
C LYS A 191 -2.77 -20.09 20.73
N LEU A 192 -2.12 -19.13 20.08
CA LEU A 192 -1.08 -19.38 19.07
C LEU A 192 0.15 -20.09 19.64
N TRP A 193 0.58 -19.72 20.85
CA TRP A 193 1.69 -20.39 21.54
C TRP A 193 1.38 -21.87 21.82
N ARG A 194 0.15 -22.16 22.29
CA ARG A 194 -0.32 -23.53 22.53
C ARG A 194 -0.42 -24.34 21.23
N GLU A 195 -0.95 -23.74 20.17
CA GLU A 195 -1.02 -24.37 18.85
C GLU A 195 0.36 -24.67 18.25
N GLY A 196 1.39 -23.93 18.66
CA GLY A 196 2.78 -24.18 18.31
C GLY A 196 3.48 -25.20 19.20
N ALA A 197 2.76 -25.92 20.08
CA ALA A 197 3.32 -26.82 21.09
C ALA A 197 4.36 -26.15 21.99
N GLY A 198 4.17 -24.86 22.31
CA GLY A 198 5.13 -24.06 23.07
C GLY A 198 6.26 -23.46 22.24
N GLY A 199 6.22 -23.58 20.91
CA GLY A 199 7.14 -22.93 19.99
C GLY A 199 6.50 -21.81 19.17
N ILE A 200 7.31 -21.15 18.34
CA ILE A 200 6.87 -20.05 17.47
C ILE A 200 6.03 -20.53 16.27
N GLY A 201 5.92 -21.84 16.02
CA GLY A 201 5.28 -22.39 14.82
C GLY A 201 3.84 -21.91 14.59
N GLY A 202 3.07 -21.68 15.66
CA GLY A 202 1.72 -21.12 15.56
C GLY A 202 1.69 -19.72 14.94
N PHE A 203 2.70 -18.89 15.21
CA PHE A 203 2.84 -17.53 14.66
C PHE A 203 3.28 -17.50 13.21
N TYR A 204 3.71 -18.62 12.63
CA TYR A 204 4.18 -18.76 11.25
C TYR A 204 3.24 -19.60 10.36
N ARG A 205 2.05 -19.92 10.85
CA ARG A 205 0.99 -20.61 10.09
C ARG A 205 0.67 -19.85 8.80
N GLY A 206 0.78 -20.53 7.66
CA GLY A 206 0.52 -19.95 6.34
C GLY A 206 1.72 -19.22 5.72
N PHE A 207 2.91 -19.27 6.34
CA PHE A 207 4.13 -18.65 5.77
C PHE A 207 4.53 -19.31 4.44
N GLY A 208 4.48 -20.64 4.36
CA GLY A 208 4.75 -21.38 3.11
C GLY A 208 3.92 -20.89 1.92
N PRO A 209 2.56 -20.88 1.99
CA PRO A 209 1.73 -20.33 0.92
C PRO A 209 2.01 -18.84 0.66
N THR A 210 2.41 -18.08 1.68
CA THR A 210 2.78 -16.66 1.51
C THR A 210 3.98 -16.51 0.58
N VAL A 211 5.05 -17.27 0.81
CA VAL A 211 6.26 -17.23 -0.03
C VAL A 211 5.98 -17.77 -1.42
N LEU A 212 5.26 -18.90 -1.53
CA LEU A 212 4.88 -19.47 -2.84
C LEU A 212 4.03 -18.51 -3.67
N GLY A 213 3.11 -17.76 -3.04
CA GLY A 213 2.27 -16.78 -3.71
C GLY A 213 3.00 -15.53 -4.19
N MET A 214 4.19 -15.21 -3.65
CA MET A 214 5.00 -14.08 -4.12
C MET A 214 5.54 -14.28 -5.53
N LEU A 215 5.88 -15.52 -5.89
CA LEU A 215 6.43 -15.86 -7.21
C LEU A 215 5.47 -15.58 -8.36
N PRO A 216 4.23 -16.13 -8.40
CA PRO A 216 3.27 -15.83 -9.46
C PRO A 216 2.84 -14.36 -9.41
N TYR A 217 2.78 -13.74 -8.23
CA TYR A 217 2.49 -12.31 -8.13
C TYR A 217 3.55 -11.47 -8.85
N ALA A 218 4.83 -11.67 -8.53
CA ALA A 218 5.92 -10.94 -9.15
C ALA A 218 6.04 -11.24 -10.66
N GLY A 219 6.03 -12.51 -11.04
CA GLY A 219 6.16 -12.93 -12.44
C GLY A 219 5.05 -12.37 -13.33
N MET A 220 3.79 -12.47 -12.89
CA MET A 220 2.67 -11.91 -13.65
C MET A 220 2.64 -10.38 -13.62
N SER A 221 3.17 -9.74 -12.58
CA SER A 221 3.25 -8.28 -12.50
C SER A 221 4.22 -7.75 -13.55
N PHE A 222 5.40 -8.34 -13.67
CA PHE A 222 6.37 -7.94 -14.68
C PHE A 222 5.85 -8.23 -16.09
N LEU A 223 5.38 -9.46 -16.34
CA LEU A 223 4.88 -9.86 -17.66
C LEU A 223 3.73 -8.97 -18.14
N THR A 224 2.72 -8.77 -17.28
CA THR A 224 1.53 -8.00 -17.66
C THR A 224 1.86 -6.51 -17.79
N HIS A 225 2.73 -5.97 -16.92
CA HIS A 225 3.16 -4.56 -17.01
C HIS A 225 3.94 -4.29 -18.30
N ASP A 226 4.86 -5.18 -18.68
CA ASP A 226 5.60 -5.06 -19.93
C ASP A 226 4.67 -5.15 -21.15
N ILE A 227 3.77 -6.14 -21.21
CA ILE A 227 2.81 -6.30 -22.31
C ILE A 227 1.89 -5.08 -22.42
N ALA A 228 1.29 -4.64 -21.30
CA ALA A 228 0.40 -3.49 -21.28
C ALA A 228 1.14 -2.19 -21.64
N GLY A 229 2.35 -2.02 -21.12
CA GLY A 229 3.20 -0.88 -21.42
C GLY A 229 3.59 -0.82 -22.90
N ASP A 230 4.00 -1.94 -23.48
CA ASP A 230 4.35 -2.01 -24.91
C ASP A 230 3.15 -1.77 -25.82
N TRP A 231 1.98 -2.29 -25.45
CA TRP A 231 0.73 -2.02 -26.17
C TRP A 231 0.38 -0.52 -26.14
N LEU A 232 0.48 0.14 -24.99
CA LEU A 232 0.23 1.58 -24.84
C LEU A 232 1.28 2.44 -25.58
N ARG A 233 2.55 2.02 -25.58
CA ARG A 233 3.62 2.69 -26.33
C ARG A 233 3.35 2.64 -27.84
N ARG A 234 2.93 1.48 -28.37
CA ARG A 234 2.56 1.32 -29.79
C ARG A 234 1.40 2.23 -30.19
N ARG A 235 0.49 2.55 -29.26
CA ARG A 235 -0.62 3.49 -29.48
C ARG A 235 -0.24 4.97 -29.30
N GLY A 236 1.03 5.29 -29.08
CA GLY A 236 1.51 6.67 -29.01
C GLY A 236 1.29 7.36 -27.67
N TYR A 237 0.94 6.63 -26.60
CA TYR A 237 0.80 7.20 -25.24
C TYR A 237 2.14 7.42 -24.54
N VAL A 238 3.09 8.00 -25.26
CA VAL A 238 4.44 8.30 -24.81
C VAL A 238 4.52 9.75 -24.32
N SER A 239 5.26 9.99 -23.24
CA SER A 239 5.63 11.33 -22.80
C SER A 239 6.81 11.85 -23.63
N LEU A 240 6.77 13.12 -24.04
CA LEU A 240 7.89 13.75 -24.73
C LEU A 240 9.14 13.72 -23.82
N PRO A 241 10.33 13.41 -24.37
CA PRO A 241 11.55 13.39 -23.55
C PRO A 241 11.82 14.79 -22.99
N LYS A 242 12.01 14.89 -21.66
CA LYS A 242 12.57 16.10 -21.05
C LYS A 242 13.98 16.29 -21.60
N LYS A 243 14.31 17.51 -22.05
CA LYS A 243 15.60 17.87 -22.68
C LYS A 243 16.83 17.55 -21.84
N ASP A 244 16.67 17.29 -20.54
CA ASP A 244 17.77 16.99 -19.60
C ASP A 244 17.92 15.50 -19.24
N ALA A 245 17.18 14.59 -19.88
CA ALA A 245 17.26 13.16 -19.60
C ALA A 245 18.51 12.52 -20.24
N LYS A 246 19.70 12.90 -19.76
CA LYS A 246 20.94 12.16 -19.98
C LYS A 246 20.71 10.70 -19.56
N GLN A 247 20.71 9.81 -20.56
CA GLN A 247 20.99 8.37 -20.48
C GLN A 247 20.44 7.64 -19.25
N ARG A 248 19.19 7.15 -19.27
CA ARG A 248 18.83 6.00 -18.41
C ARG A 248 17.62 5.13 -18.76
N SER A 249 17.03 5.20 -19.95
CA SER A 249 15.98 4.23 -20.32
C SER A 249 15.90 4.00 -21.82
N GLU A 250 16.26 2.81 -22.27
CA GLU A 250 16.04 2.33 -23.66
C GLU A 250 14.55 2.35 -24.05
N LYS A 251 13.63 2.30 -23.07
CA LYS A 251 12.18 2.37 -23.31
C LYS A 251 11.67 3.79 -23.16
N LYS A 252 10.90 4.27 -24.15
CA LYS A 252 10.13 5.52 -24.11
C LYS A 252 9.18 5.52 -22.90
N GLN A 253 9.23 6.57 -22.09
CA GLN A 253 8.38 6.72 -20.89
C GLN A 253 6.92 6.96 -21.28
N LEU A 254 5.97 6.29 -20.60
CA LEU A 254 4.54 6.49 -20.85
C LEU A 254 4.04 7.79 -20.22
N LYS A 255 2.84 8.24 -20.63
CA LYS A 255 2.08 9.25 -19.87
C LYS A 255 1.75 8.71 -18.47
N ALA A 256 1.75 9.56 -17.45
CA ALA A 256 1.54 9.15 -16.06
C ALA A 256 0.24 8.34 -15.86
N TRP A 257 -0.87 8.76 -16.48
CA TRP A 257 -2.13 8.01 -16.41
C TRP A 257 -2.05 6.64 -17.10
N ALA A 258 -1.28 6.54 -18.20
CA ALA A 258 -1.14 5.30 -18.97
C ALA A 258 -0.28 4.29 -18.19
N GLU A 259 0.78 4.77 -17.54
CA GLU A 259 1.59 3.98 -16.60
C GLU A 259 0.76 3.48 -15.41
N LEU A 260 -0.10 4.33 -14.84
CA LEU A 260 -1.01 3.95 -13.76
C LEU A 260 -2.02 2.90 -14.20
N CYS A 261 -2.60 3.01 -15.41
CA CYS A 261 -3.50 2.01 -15.96
C CYS A 261 -2.79 0.67 -16.21
N ALA A 262 -1.58 0.69 -16.79
CA ALA A 262 -0.77 -0.51 -16.99
C ALA A 262 -0.42 -1.18 -15.66
N GLY A 263 0.03 -0.41 -14.66
CA GLY A 263 0.32 -0.91 -13.33
C GLY A 263 -0.92 -1.44 -12.59
N GLY A 264 -2.06 -0.76 -12.72
CA GLY A 264 -3.33 -1.20 -12.15
C GLY A 264 -3.81 -2.53 -12.74
N PHE A 265 -3.78 -2.65 -14.07
CA PHE A 265 -4.15 -3.88 -14.77
C PHE A 265 -3.19 -5.03 -14.44
N ALA A 266 -1.88 -4.77 -14.46
CA ALA A 266 -0.87 -5.75 -14.04
C ALA A 266 -1.09 -6.21 -12.59
N GLY A 267 -1.43 -5.28 -11.68
CA GLY A 267 -1.77 -5.59 -10.31
C GLY A 267 -2.97 -6.53 -10.17
N MET A 268 -4.02 -6.33 -10.98
CA MET A 268 -5.21 -7.20 -10.98
C MET A 268 -4.89 -8.63 -11.45
N ILE A 269 -4.14 -8.77 -12.56
CA ILE A 269 -3.74 -10.08 -13.09
C ILE A 269 -2.81 -10.80 -12.11
N SER A 270 -1.84 -10.09 -11.53
CA SER A 270 -0.91 -10.62 -10.53
C SER A 270 -1.62 -11.09 -9.27
N GLN A 271 -2.60 -10.30 -8.81
CA GLN A 271 -3.42 -10.67 -7.68
C GLN A 271 -4.24 -11.93 -8.00
N THR A 272 -4.84 -12.03 -9.19
CA THR A 272 -5.60 -13.23 -9.62
C THR A 272 -4.71 -14.47 -9.58
N ALA A 273 -3.52 -14.40 -10.17
CA ALA A 273 -2.62 -15.55 -10.29
C ALA A 273 -2.10 -16.05 -8.94
N SER A 274 -1.86 -15.14 -8.00
CA SER A 274 -1.40 -15.47 -6.64
C SER A 274 -2.54 -15.80 -5.65
N TYR A 275 -3.79 -15.57 -6.05
CA TYR A 275 -4.94 -15.64 -5.16
C TYR A 275 -5.21 -17.02 -4.54
N PRO A 276 -5.00 -18.16 -5.23
CA PRO A 276 -5.15 -19.48 -4.60
C PRO A 276 -4.28 -19.65 -3.36
N PHE A 277 -3.03 -19.17 -3.40
CA PHE A 277 -2.13 -19.19 -2.26
C PHE A 277 -2.58 -18.23 -1.15
N GLU A 278 -3.20 -17.11 -1.52
CA GLU A 278 -3.80 -16.18 -0.55
C GLU A 278 -4.95 -16.86 0.23
N ILE A 279 -5.83 -17.60 -0.44
CA ILE A 279 -6.92 -18.34 0.24
C ILE A 279 -6.36 -19.42 1.16
N ILE A 280 -5.42 -20.25 0.66
CA ILE A 280 -4.81 -21.31 1.47
C ILE A 280 -4.15 -20.71 2.71
N ARG A 281 -3.37 -19.63 2.54
CA ARG A 281 -2.77 -18.89 3.66
C ARG A 281 -3.82 -18.48 4.68
N ARG A 282 -4.92 -17.85 4.26
CA ARG A 282 -5.94 -17.31 5.19
C ARG A 282 -6.63 -18.43 5.97
N ARG A 283 -6.96 -19.55 5.33
CA ARG A 283 -7.54 -20.72 6.00
C ARG A 283 -6.55 -21.36 6.99
N MET A 284 -5.29 -21.53 6.60
CA MET A 284 -4.25 -22.03 7.51
C MET A 284 -4.01 -21.10 8.71
N GLN A 285 -4.07 -19.78 8.50
CA GLN A 285 -3.87 -18.79 9.56
C GLN A 285 -4.95 -18.83 10.63
N VAL A 286 -6.16 -19.27 10.31
CA VAL A 286 -7.27 -19.46 11.27
C VAL A 286 -7.45 -20.92 11.68
N GLY A 287 -6.69 -21.86 11.11
CA GLY A 287 -6.73 -23.28 11.48
C GLY A 287 -6.45 -23.46 12.97
N GLY A 288 -7.36 -24.10 13.70
CA GLY A 288 -7.38 -24.14 15.17
C GLY A 288 -8.42 -23.22 15.83
N ALA A 289 -8.94 -22.20 15.12
CA ALA A 289 -10.04 -21.35 15.59
C ALA A 289 -11.42 -21.76 15.01
N VAL A 290 -11.46 -22.77 14.15
CA VAL A 290 -12.68 -23.23 13.46
C VAL A 290 -12.87 -24.71 13.69
N GLY A 291 -14.13 -25.13 13.87
CA GLY A 291 -14.50 -26.55 13.90
C GLY A 291 -13.94 -27.28 15.12
N ASP A 292 -13.27 -28.41 14.85
CA ASP A 292 -12.66 -29.32 15.83
C ASP A 292 -11.33 -28.82 16.41
N GLY A 293 -10.90 -27.60 16.05
CA GLY A 293 -9.63 -27.05 16.51
C GLY A 293 -8.42 -27.68 15.82
N ARG A 294 -8.60 -28.48 14.76
CA ARG A 294 -7.49 -29.06 14.02
C ARG A 294 -6.70 -28.01 13.27
N VAL A 295 -5.41 -28.29 13.24
CA VAL A 295 -4.42 -27.56 12.48
C VAL A 295 -4.13 -28.39 11.23
N VAL A 296 -4.43 -27.83 10.07
CA VAL A 296 -4.26 -28.52 8.79
C VAL A 296 -3.09 -27.97 7.99
N GLY A 297 -2.44 -28.85 7.25
CA GLY A 297 -1.34 -28.50 6.34
C GLY A 297 -1.82 -27.79 5.08
N MET A 298 -0.90 -27.28 4.27
CA MET A 298 -1.20 -26.61 3.00
C MET A 298 -1.97 -27.52 2.03
N ARG A 299 -1.51 -28.77 1.86
CA ARG A 299 -2.10 -29.74 0.93
C ARG A 299 -3.53 -30.11 1.33
N GLU A 300 -3.72 -30.41 2.61
CA GLU A 300 -5.04 -30.71 3.19
C GLU A 300 -5.98 -29.52 3.02
N THR A 301 -5.53 -28.30 3.39
CA THR A 301 -6.31 -27.07 3.18
C THR A 301 -6.72 -26.89 1.71
N ALA A 302 -5.82 -27.13 0.76
CA ALA A 302 -6.11 -27.04 -0.67
C ALA A 302 -7.14 -28.08 -1.12
N MET A 303 -7.03 -29.31 -0.63
CA MET A 303 -8.01 -30.38 -0.90
C MET A 303 -9.38 -30.05 -0.32
N ASP A 304 -9.46 -29.47 0.88
CA ASP A 304 -10.72 -29.07 1.50
C ASP A 304 -11.40 -27.94 0.73
N ILE A 305 -10.63 -26.97 0.22
CA ILE A 305 -11.15 -25.92 -0.66
C ILE A 305 -11.71 -26.55 -1.93
N TRP A 306 -10.95 -27.45 -2.57
CA TRP A 306 -11.35 -28.11 -3.81
C TRP A 306 -12.63 -28.93 -3.64
N ARG A 307 -12.70 -29.75 -2.58
CA ARG A 307 -13.87 -30.60 -2.29
C ARG A 307 -15.12 -29.79 -1.96
N GLY A 308 -14.96 -28.68 -1.22
CA GLY A 308 -16.11 -27.86 -0.80
C GLY A 308 -16.63 -26.89 -1.86
N GLY A 309 -15.76 -26.28 -2.66
CA GLY A 309 -16.14 -25.19 -3.59
C GLY A 309 -15.47 -25.23 -4.96
N GLY A 310 -14.70 -26.29 -5.25
CA GLY A 310 -13.94 -26.43 -6.49
C GLY A 310 -13.01 -25.24 -6.75
N VAL A 311 -12.86 -24.89 -8.03
CA VAL A 311 -12.06 -23.73 -8.47
C VAL A 311 -12.55 -22.43 -7.84
N ARG A 312 -13.86 -22.22 -7.76
CA ARG A 312 -14.45 -20.97 -7.21
C ARG A 312 -14.09 -20.75 -5.75
N GLY A 313 -13.89 -21.83 -4.98
CA GLY A 313 -13.44 -21.78 -3.59
C GLY A 313 -12.10 -21.04 -3.41
N PHE A 314 -11.21 -21.11 -4.42
CA PHE A 314 -9.92 -20.42 -4.41
C PHE A 314 -10.01 -18.94 -4.77
N PHE A 315 -11.17 -18.41 -5.18
CA PHE A 315 -11.34 -17.02 -5.63
C PHE A 315 -12.36 -16.22 -4.81
N VAL A 316 -12.76 -16.75 -3.65
CA VAL A 316 -13.70 -16.09 -2.74
C VAL A 316 -13.11 -14.79 -2.19
N GLY A 317 -13.80 -13.67 -2.46
CA GLY A 317 -13.41 -12.34 -1.98
C GLY A 317 -12.42 -11.59 -2.88
N LEU A 318 -12.13 -12.09 -4.10
CA LEU A 318 -11.19 -11.46 -5.03
C LEU A 318 -11.64 -10.06 -5.44
N SER A 319 -12.94 -9.89 -5.69
CA SER A 319 -13.54 -8.59 -6.06
C SER A 319 -13.33 -7.51 -4.99
N ILE A 320 -13.39 -7.85 -3.70
CA ILE A 320 -13.07 -6.94 -2.59
C ILE A 320 -11.61 -6.48 -2.70
N GLY A 321 -10.74 -7.39 -3.14
CA GLY A 321 -9.35 -7.13 -3.47
C GLY A 321 -9.20 -5.98 -4.47
N TYR A 322 -9.94 -6.00 -5.58
CA TYR A 322 -9.87 -4.97 -6.62
C TYR A 322 -10.47 -3.64 -6.20
N VAL A 323 -11.68 -3.67 -5.64
CA VAL A 323 -12.44 -2.46 -5.29
C VAL A 323 -11.68 -1.60 -4.30
N LYS A 324 -11.00 -2.22 -3.32
CA LYS A 324 -10.30 -1.46 -2.27
C LYS A 324 -8.97 -0.83 -2.74
N VAL A 325 -8.38 -1.26 -3.86
CA VAL A 325 -7.06 -0.76 -4.29
C VAL A 325 -7.13 0.74 -4.60
N VAL A 326 -8.12 1.15 -5.37
CA VAL A 326 -8.27 2.54 -5.82
C VAL A 326 -8.36 3.53 -4.64
N PRO A 327 -9.31 3.39 -3.69
CA PRO A 327 -9.39 4.30 -2.55
C PRO A 327 -8.18 4.22 -1.62
N MET A 328 -7.57 3.04 -1.46
CA MET A 328 -6.34 2.88 -0.67
C MET A 328 -5.18 3.68 -1.28
N VAL A 329 -4.95 3.54 -2.58
CA VAL A 329 -3.85 4.22 -3.28
C VAL A 329 -4.10 5.72 -3.32
N ALA A 330 -5.31 6.16 -3.65
CA ALA A 330 -5.68 7.57 -3.68
C ALA A 330 -5.46 8.25 -2.32
N THR A 331 -5.89 7.60 -1.24
CA THR A 331 -5.70 8.13 0.13
C THR A 331 -4.23 8.16 0.51
N SER A 332 -3.47 7.12 0.16
CA SER A 332 -2.03 7.08 0.45
C SER A 332 -1.31 8.24 -0.24
N PHE A 333 -1.58 8.50 -1.52
CA PHE A 333 -0.96 9.63 -2.23
C PHE A 333 -1.34 10.97 -1.63
N PHE A 334 -2.64 11.19 -1.39
CA PHE A 334 -3.13 12.44 -0.82
C PHE A 334 -2.50 12.72 0.55
N VAL A 335 -2.51 11.74 1.45
CA VAL A 335 -1.96 11.89 2.80
C VAL A 335 -0.43 12.02 2.76
N TYR A 336 0.26 11.33 1.84
CA TYR A 336 1.70 11.44 1.69
C TYR A 336 2.12 12.87 1.30
N GLU A 337 1.47 13.46 0.28
CA GLU A 337 1.77 14.82 -0.14
C GLU A 337 1.51 15.82 1.00
N ARG A 338 0.38 15.71 1.70
CA ARG A 338 0.08 16.58 2.85
C ARG A 338 1.05 16.40 4.01
N SER A 339 1.49 15.17 4.26
CA SER A 339 2.46 14.86 5.32
C SER A 339 3.84 15.43 5.00
N LYS A 340 4.27 15.40 3.74
CA LYS A 340 5.53 16.06 3.32
C LYS A 340 5.48 17.56 3.53
N THR A 341 4.37 18.20 3.14
CA THR A 341 4.19 19.65 3.37
C THR A 341 4.20 19.99 4.86
N PHE A 342 3.53 19.19 5.69
CA PHE A 342 3.51 19.38 7.14
C PHE A 342 4.89 19.18 7.79
N LEU A 343 5.67 18.21 7.33
CA LEU A 343 7.02 17.92 7.83
C LEU A 343 8.11 18.82 7.21
N GLY A 344 7.72 19.75 6.33
CA GLY A 344 8.64 20.66 5.64
C GLY A 344 9.68 19.92 4.79
N ILE A 345 9.25 18.92 4.01
CA ILE A 345 10.08 18.15 3.08
C ILE A 345 9.53 18.13 1.63
N SER A 346 8.81 19.20 1.25
CA SER A 346 7.84 19.20 0.16
C SER A 346 8.40 19.66 -1.18
#